data_AF-A0A959CMH4-F1
#
_entry.id   AF-A0A959CMH4-F1
#
_cell.length_a   1.000
_cell.length_b   1.000
_cell.length_c   1.000
_cell.angle_alpha   90.00
_cell.angle_beta   90.00
_cell.angle_gamma   90.00
#
_symmetry.space_group_name_H-M   'P 1'
#
loop_
_entity.id
_entity.type
_entity.pdbx_description
1 polymer ?
#
loop_
_entity_poly.entity_id
_entity_poly.type
_entity_poly.pdbx_seq_one_letter_code
_entity_poly.pdbx_strand_id
1 'polypeptide(L)'
;MKEVPVAPEFSPAQMAWLAQQAAPLKRVDATPKGKQPDFSDLAAFRRIAGGAQLIALGESTHGTGEFFRLKHRLLEYAVREMGVTAFAIEANQLAVVPINRYVLHGEGNARATMKAMFKVWNTEEMLDLIEWMRAHNRDNPENKVEFVGFDMQDPQLPIDSLLAFLEDYAPELLPPVDSLLKPYREAWRQQYYPAAPDSIRQRWLDNAVEVWKLVSRKGERWLSRARMPSEKKRVEWAIQNTRVIFLKRRNNNRIKSIQCGIISVSLHQNQLSVQANRILLLIFFYPPLIFSGFII
;
A
#
# COMPACT_ATOMS: atom_id res chain seq x y z
N MET A 1 22.09 17.00 -23.79
CA MET A 1 21.54 15.83 -23.06
C MET A 1 22.51 14.68 -23.28
N LYS A 2 22.91 13.94 -22.23
CA LYS A 2 23.64 12.67 -22.41
C LYS A 2 22.63 11.63 -22.87
N GLU A 3 22.88 10.94 -23.97
CA GLU A 3 22.08 9.79 -24.38
C GLU A 3 22.15 8.73 -23.28
N VAL A 4 20.98 8.26 -22.85
CA VAL A 4 20.88 7.09 -21.97
C VAL A 4 20.93 5.87 -22.90
N PRO A 5 21.94 5.00 -22.79
CA PRO A 5 22.03 3.82 -23.63
C PRO A 5 20.78 2.95 -23.43
N VAL A 6 20.05 2.70 -24.51
CA VAL A 6 18.91 1.78 -24.53
C VAL A 6 19.46 0.35 -24.63
N ALA A 7 18.81 -0.60 -23.97
CA ALA A 7 19.17 -2.01 -24.11
C ALA A 7 19.10 -2.44 -25.58
N PRO A 8 20.06 -3.26 -26.07
CA PRO A 8 19.99 -3.78 -27.43
C PRO A 8 18.73 -4.64 -27.61
N GLU A 9 18.21 -4.69 -28.84
CA GLU A 9 17.11 -5.58 -29.16
C GLU A 9 17.49 -7.05 -28.94
N PHE A 10 16.51 -7.88 -28.60
CA PHE A 10 16.70 -9.31 -28.50
C PHE A 10 17.01 -9.92 -29.87
N SER A 11 18.00 -10.81 -29.93
CA SER A 11 18.29 -11.59 -31.14
C SER A 11 17.14 -12.55 -31.47
N PRO A 12 17.02 -13.01 -32.74
CA PRO A 12 16.01 -14.00 -33.11
C PRO A 12 16.07 -15.28 -32.27
N ALA A 13 17.27 -15.72 -31.89
CA ALA A 13 17.45 -16.88 -31.00
C ALA A 13 16.94 -16.61 -29.58
N GLN A 14 17.17 -15.40 -29.04
CA GLN A 14 16.63 -14.99 -27.74
C GLN A 14 15.10 -14.91 -27.77
N MET A 15 14.52 -14.34 -28.84
CA MET A 15 13.06 -14.29 -29.01
C MET A 15 12.44 -15.68 -29.13
N ALA A 16 13.06 -16.59 -29.89
CA ALA A 16 12.60 -17.98 -30.00
C ALA A 16 12.66 -18.71 -28.64
N TRP A 17 13.73 -18.49 -27.88
CA TRP A 17 13.84 -19.04 -26.53
C TRP A 17 12.75 -18.49 -25.59
N LEU A 18 12.53 -17.16 -25.58
CA LEU A 18 11.48 -16.53 -24.77
C LEU A 18 10.10 -17.09 -25.12
N ALA A 19 9.78 -17.25 -26.41
CA ALA A 19 8.52 -17.82 -26.86
C ALA A 19 8.31 -19.27 -26.38
N GLN A 20 9.38 -20.06 -26.31
CA GLN A 20 9.33 -21.44 -25.79
C GLN A 20 9.16 -21.51 -24.27
N GLN A 21 9.64 -20.50 -23.52
CA GLN A 21 9.54 -20.46 -22.06
C GLN A 21 8.28 -19.72 -21.56
N ALA A 22 7.63 -18.92 -22.42
CA ALA A 22 6.49 -18.12 -22.05
C ALA A 22 5.25 -18.97 -21.75
N ALA A 23 4.52 -18.60 -20.71
CA ALA A 23 3.18 -19.12 -20.45
C ALA A 23 2.15 -18.11 -21.01
N PRO A 24 1.41 -18.45 -22.08
CA PRO A 24 0.49 -17.52 -22.70
C PRO A 24 -0.74 -17.28 -21.81
N LEU A 25 -1.12 -16.02 -21.64
CA LEU A 25 -2.40 -15.63 -21.04
C LEU A 25 -3.45 -15.57 -22.15
N LYS A 26 -4.58 -16.25 -21.96
CA LYS A 26 -5.73 -16.23 -22.87
C LYS A 26 -6.47 -14.91 -22.82
N ARG A 27 -6.44 -14.23 -21.66
CA ARG A 27 -7.12 -12.95 -21.42
C ARG A 27 -6.56 -12.18 -20.24
N VAL A 28 -6.90 -10.90 -20.15
CA VAL A 28 -6.55 -10.04 -19.01
C VAL A 28 -7.71 -9.82 -18.05
N ASP A 29 -8.96 -9.94 -18.49
CA ASP A 29 -10.11 -9.56 -17.66
C ASP A 29 -10.39 -10.58 -16.54
N ALA A 30 -10.81 -10.07 -15.39
CA ALA A 30 -11.34 -10.86 -14.29
C ALA A 30 -12.68 -11.53 -14.66
N THR A 31 -13.20 -12.34 -13.74
CA THR A 31 -14.45 -13.08 -13.95
C THR A 31 -15.63 -12.11 -14.10
N PRO A 32 -16.37 -12.16 -15.22
CA PRO A 32 -17.57 -11.34 -15.37
C PRO A 32 -18.60 -11.65 -14.28
N LYS A 33 -19.33 -10.62 -13.82
CA LYS A 33 -20.35 -10.77 -12.78
C LYS A 33 -21.37 -11.86 -13.15
N GLY A 34 -21.61 -12.78 -12.22
CA GLY A 34 -22.55 -13.90 -12.41
C GLY A 34 -22.03 -15.05 -13.28
N LYS A 35 -20.75 -15.06 -13.64
CA LYS A 35 -20.09 -16.18 -14.35
C LYS A 35 -19.15 -16.93 -13.42
N GLN A 36 -18.81 -18.16 -13.82
CA GLN A 36 -17.76 -18.94 -13.17
C GLN A 36 -16.38 -18.46 -13.64
N PRO A 37 -15.37 -18.48 -12.74
CA PRO A 37 -14.01 -18.12 -13.12
C PRO A 37 -13.39 -19.12 -14.09
N ASP A 38 -12.56 -18.63 -15.02
CA ASP A 38 -11.64 -19.44 -15.81
C ASP A 38 -10.20 -19.01 -15.50
N PHE A 39 -9.47 -19.89 -14.84
CA PHE A 39 -8.07 -19.71 -14.45
C PHE A 39 -7.14 -20.73 -15.14
N SER A 40 -7.60 -21.38 -16.21
CA SER A 40 -6.88 -22.47 -16.87
C SER A 40 -5.50 -22.08 -17.43
N ASP A 41 -5.26 -20.80 -17.67
CA ASP A 41 -4.01 -20.20 -18.14
C ASP A 41 -3.15 -19.57 -17.03
N LEU A 42 -3.57 -19.63 -15.75
CA LEU A 42 -2.84 -19.06 -14.61
C LEU A 42 -1.94 -20.07 -13.86
N ALA A 43 -1.75 -21.27 -14.42
CA ALA A 43 -0.92 -22.31 -13.80
C ALA A 43 0.52 -21.84 -13.56
N ALA A 44 1.10 -21.06 -14.49
CA ALA A 44 2.44 -20.50 -14.33
C ALA A 44 2.52 -19.51 -13.16
N PHE A 45 1.51 -18.66 -12.99
CA PHE A 45 1.42 -17.74 -11.85
C PHE A 45 1.37 -18.51 -10.52
N ARG A 46 0.54 -19.56 -10.41
CA ARG A 46 0.51 -20.42 -9.22
C ARG A 46 1.84 -21.11 -8.95
N ARG A 47 2.54 -21.58 -9.98
CA ARG A 47 3.85 -22.23 -9.83
C ARG A 47 4.87 -21.27 -9.23
N ILE A 48 4.88 -20.00 -9.65
CA ILE A 48 5.84 -18.99 -9.21
C ILE A 48 5.46 -18.44 -7.82
N ALA A 49 4.19 -18.07 -7.62
CA ALA A 49 3.73 -17.33 -6.44
C ALA A 49 3.04 -18.21 -5.38
N GLY A 50 2.74 -19.48 -5.67
CA GLY A 50 1.90 -20.36 -4.85
C GLY A 50 2.42 -20.65 -3.44
N GLY A 51 3.73 -20.53 -3.22
CA GLY A 51 4.36 -20.66 -1.90
C GLY A 51 4.54 -19.33 -1.15
N ALA A 52 4.37 -18.20 -1.83
CA ALA A 52 4.76 -16.89 -1.30
C ALA A 52 3.76 -16.35 -0.27
N GLN A 53 4.28 -15.69 0.77
CA GLN A 53 3.46 -14.92 1.72
C GLN A 53 3.13 -13.52 1.21
N LEU A 54 4.00 -12.97 0.35
CA LEU A 54 3.87 -11.66 -0.27
C LEU A 54 4.05 -11.80 -1.78
N ILE A 55 3.07 -11.31 -2.54
CA ILE A 55 3.08 -11.34 -4.01
C ILE A 55 3.09 -9.90 -4.51
N ALA A 56 4.18 -9.44 -5.12
CA ALA A 56 4.30 -8.09 -5.65
C ALA A 56 4.00 -8.06 -7.16
N LEU A 57 2.99 -7.29 -7.58
CA LEU A 57 2.63 -7.09 -8.98
C LEU A 57 3.01 -5.68 -9.44
N GLY A 58 4.04 -5.62 -10.27
CA GLY A 58 4.49 -4.41 -10.96
C GLY A 58 3.54 -3.95 -12.06
N GLU A 59 3.66 -2.68 -12.48
CA GLU A 59 3.18 -2.21 -13.78
C GLU A 59 4.20 -1.30 -14.44
N SER A 60 4.26 -1.32 -15.78
CA SER A 60 5.19 -0.46 -16.53
C SER A 60 4.69 0.97 -16.63
N THR A 61 3.37 1.19 -16.56
CA THR A 61 2.75 2.51 -16.57
C THR A 61 1.50 2.51 -15.69
N HIS A 62 1.13 3.68 -15.16
CA HIS A 62 -0.10 3.90 -14.40
C HIS A 62 -1.37 4.11 -15.27
N GLY A 63 -1.23 4.10 -16.60
CA GLY A 63 -2.31 4.48 -17.53
C GLY A 63 -2.79 3.36 -18.46
N THR A 64 -2.22 2.16 -18.35
CA THR A 64 -2.57 1.02 -19.21
C THR A 64 -3.66 0.17 -18.56
N GLY A 65 -4.90 0.25 -19.07
CA GLY A 65 -6.04 -0.47 -18.50
C GLY A 65 -5.89 -1.99 -18.46
N GLU A 66 -5.14 -2.59 -19.38
CA GLU A 66 -4.80 -4.03 -19.38
C GLU A 66 -4.06 -4.46 -18.11
N PHE A 67 -3.17 -3.61 -17.57
CA PHE A 67 -2.46 -3.91 -16.33
C PHE A 67 -3.40 -4.01 -15.14
N PHE A 68 -4.35 -3.08 -15.04
CA PHE A 68 -5.34 -3.05 -13.97
C PHE A 68 -6.27 -4.27 -14.05
N ARG A 69 -6.77 -4.58 -15.25
CA ARG A 69 -7.62 -5.75 -15.50
C ARG A 69 -6.90 -7.05 -15.17
N LEU A 70 -5.65 -7.21 -15.62
CA LEU A 70 -4.85 -8.39 -15.31
C LEU A 70 -4.56 -8.50 -13.80
N LYS A 71 -4.19 -7.40 -13.14
CA LYS A 71 -3.97 -7.38 -11.69
C LYS A 71 -5.23 -7.75 -10.91
N HIS A 72 -6.40 -7.28 -11.33
CA HIS A 72 -7.68 -7.70 -10.78
C HIS A 72 -7.86 -9.22 -10.97
N ARG A 73 -7.66 -9.75 -12.17
CA ARG A 73 -7.77 -11.20 -12.44
C ARG A 73 -6.83 -12.03 -11.57
N LEU A 74 -5.58 -11.58 -11.41
CA LEU A 74 -4.58 -12.25 -10.57
C LEU A 74 -4.93 -12.17 -9.09
N LEU A 75 -5.47 -11.04 -8.61
CA LEU A 75 -6.00 -10.91 -7.25
C LEU A 75 -7.15 -11.88 -7.02
N GLU A 76 -8.12 -11.93 -7.94
CA GLU A 76 -9.25 -12.84 -7.83
C GLU A 76 -8.78 -14.30 -7.73
N TYR A 77 -7.83 -14.72 -8.58
CA TYR A 77 -7.23 -16.04 -8.49
C TYR A 77 -6.52 -16.27 -7.17
N ALA A 78 -5.69 -15.32 -6.71
CA ALA A 78 -4.91 -15.48 -5.51
C ALA A 78 -5.77 -15.53 -4.24
N VAL A 79 -6.89 -14.80 -4.20
CA VAL A 79 -7.84 -14.84 -3.09
C VAL A 79 -8.57 -16.19 -3.06
N ARG A 80 -9.05 -16.68 -4.21
CA ARG A 80 -9.83 -17.92 -4.29
C ARG A 80 -8.98 -19.18 -4.14
N GLU A 81 -7.82 -19.23 -4.77
CA GLU A 81 -7.03 -20.46 -4.94
C GLU A 81 -5.74 -20.49 -4.11
N MET A 82 -5.28 -19.35 -3.62
CA MET A 82 -3.98 -19.22 -2.95
C MET A 82 -4.07 -18.66 -1.52
N GLY A 83 -5.27 -18.32 -1.03
CA GLY A 83 -5.51 -17.85 0.34
C GLY A 83 -5.05 -16.41 0.63
N VAL A 84 -4.97 -15.57 -0.40
CA VAL A 84 -4.71 -14.13 -0.21
C VAL A 84 -5.90 -13.47 0.48
N THR A 85 -5.59 -12.68 1.52
CA THR A 85 -6.56 -12.07 2.44
C THR A 85 -6.32 -10.57 2.63
N ALA A 86 -5.29 -10.02 1.99
CA ALA A 86 -5.11 -8.57 1.88
C ALA A 86 -4.62 -8.19 0.48
N PHE A 87 -5.23 -7.14 -0.07
CA PHE A 87 -4.80 -6.41 -1.23
C PHE A 87 -4.20 -5.08 -0.80
N ALA A 88 -2.92 -4.87 -1.08
CA ALA A 88 -2.19 -3.67 -0.73
C ALA A 88 -1.86 -2.85 -1.99
N ILE A 89 -2.15 -1.54 -1.97
CA ILE A 89 -1.94 -0.64 -3.11
C ILE A 89 -1.06 0.56 -2.74
N GLU A 90 -0.34 1.07 -3.73
CA GLU A 90 0.47 2.29 -3.64
C GLU A 90 -0.43 3.54 -3.56
N ALA A 91 -1.13 3.65 -2.44
CA ALA A 91 -1.92 4.80 -2.03
C ALA A 91 -1.66 5.08 -0.54
N ASN A 92 -1.88 6.32 -0.12
CA ASN A 92 -1.64 6.73 1.27
C ASN A 92 -2.37 5.82 2.26
N GLN A 93 -1.66 5.28 3.26
CA GLN A 93 -2.17 4.25 4.18
C GLN A 93 -3.56 4.56 4.76
N LEU A 94 -3.78 5.79 5.22
CA LEU A 94 -5.06 6.18 5.82
C LEU A 94 -6.12 6.64 4.80
N ALA A 95 -5.71 7.02 3.60
CA ALA A 95 -6.64 7.48 2.57
C ALA A 95 -7.56 6.35 2.07
N VAL A 96 -7.10 5.10 2.17
CA VAL A 96 -7.88 3.93 1.73
C VAL A 96 -8.77 3.34 2.81
N VAL A 97 -8.74 3.85 4.06
CA VAL A 97 -9.58 3.34 5.16
C VAL A 97 -11.07 3.35 4.79
N PRO A 98 -11.63 4.42 4.17
CA PRO A 98 -13.01 4.41 3.70
C PRO A 98 -13.29 3.33 2.65
N ILE A 99 -12.32 3.05 1.76
CA ILE A 99 -12.43 1.98 0.75
C ILE A 99 -12.47 0.62 1.45
N ASN A 100 -11.63 0.40 2.46
CA ASN A 100 -11.64 -0.85 3.22
C ASN A 100 -12.95 -1.06 3.97
N ARG A 101 -13.53 0.01 4.56
CA ARG A 101 -14.87 -0.06 5.18
C ARG A 101 -15.96 -0.37 4.15
N TYR A 102 -15.89 0.22 2.96
CA TYR A 102 -16.77 -0.14 1.86
C TYR A 102 -16.61 -1.62 1.51
N VAL A 103 -15.40 -2.12 1.31
CA VAL A 103 -15.09 -3.51 0.93
C VAL A 103 -15.54 -4.52 2.00
N LEU A 104 -15.36 -4.21 3.29
CA LEU A 104 -15.67 -5.12 4.39
C LEU A 104 -17.15 -5.09 4.83
N HIS A 105 -17.77 -3.91 4.78
CA HIS A 105 -19.06 -3.64 5.43
C HIS A 105 -20.10 -3.01 4.49
N GLY A 106 -19.69 -2.49 3.33
CA GLY A 106 -20.56 -1.74 2.41
C GLY A 106 -20.84 -0.31 2.84
N GLU A 107 -20.02 0.26 3.74
CA GLU A 107 -20.17 1.64 4.18
C GLU A 107 -19.74 2.63 3.10
N GLY A 108 -20.59 3.62 2.81
CA GLY A 108 -20.30 4.67 1.84
C GLY A 108 -20.55 4.26 0.38
N ASN A 109 -19.78 4.86 -0.54
CA ASN A 109 -19.91 4.65 -1.98
C ASN A 109 -18.53 4.44 -2.60
N ALA A 110 -18.32 3.34 -3.33
CA ALA A 110 -17.03 2.97 -3.91
C ALA A 110 -16.37 4.14 -4.68
N ARG A 111 -17.09 4.67 -5.68
CA ARG A 111 -16.61 5.78 -6.53
C ARG A 111 -16.27 7.03 -5.73
N ALA A 112 -17.03 7.36 -4.69
CA ALA A 112 -16.73 8.50 -3.83
C ALA A 112 -15.46 8.24 -2.99
N THR A 113 -15.34 7.05 -2.40
CA THR A 113 -14.18 6.69 -1.55
C THR A 113 -12.86 6.62 -2.32
N MET A 114 -12.90 6.20 -3.59
CA MET A 114 -11.72 6.13 -4.46
C MET A 114 -11.05 7.49 -4.68
N LYS A 115 -11.82 8.59 -4.63
CA LYS A 115 -11.30 9.95 -4.83
C LYS A 115 -10.26 10.35 -3.78
N ALA A 116 -10.17 9.64 -2.66
CA ALA A 116 -9.14 9.84 -1.65
C ALA A 116 -7.76 9.29 -2.06
N MET A 117 -7.71 8.36 -3.02
CA MET A 117 -6.46 7.85 -3.60
C MET A 117 -5.87 8.85 -4.60
N PHE A 118 -4.62 8.59 -5.02
CA PHE A 118 -4.02 9.33 -6.13
C PHE A 118 -4.89 9.23 -7.38
N LYS A 119 -4.90 10.32 -8.18
CA LYS A 119 -5.75 10.41 -9.38
C LYS A 119 -5.56 9.26 -10.37
N VAL A 120 -4.37 8.68 -10.42
CA VAL A 120 -4.04 7.52 -11.27
C VAL A 120 -4.88 6.28 -10.95
N TRP A 121 -5.39 6.15 -9.72
CA TRP A 121 -6.23 5.04 -9.29
C TRP A 121 -7.73 5.29 -9.50
N ASN A 122 -8.13 6.49 -9.97
CA ASN A 122 -9.53 6.82 -10.23
C ASN A 122 -9.94 6.38 -11.65
N THR A 123 -10.00 5.08 -11.86
CA THR A 123 -10.39 4.45 -13.13
C THR A 123 -11.56 3.48 -12.94
N GLU A 124 -12.22 3.10 -14.03
CA GLU A 124 -13.29 2.10 -13.98
C GLU A 124 -12.74 0.71 -13.61
N GLU A 125 -11.53 0.36 -14.03
CA GLU A 125 -10.91 -0.93 -13.70
C GLU A 125 -10.64 -1.09 -12.19
N MET A 126 -10.24 0.01 -11.52
CA MET A 126 -10.07 0.00 -10.06
C MET A 126 -11.42 -0.05 -9.34
N LEU A 127 -12.45 0.60 -9.90
CA LEU A 127 -13.81 0.50 -9.37
C LEU A 127 -14.32 -0.94 -9.46
N ASP A 128 -14.16 -1.59 -10.61
CA ASP A 128 -14.53 -2.99 -10.83
C ASP A 128 -13.84 -3.92 -9.82
N LEU A 129 -12.54 -3.69 -9.54
CA LEU A 129 -11.79 -4.44 -8.54
C LEU A 129 -12.39 -4.25 -7.13
N ILE A 130 -12.66 -3.01 -6.73
CA ILE A 130 -13.21 -2.68 -5.40
C ILE A 130 -14.61 -3.27 -5.22
N GLU A 131 -15.45 -3.19 -6.26
CA GLU A 131 -16.79 -3.78 -6.24
C GLU A 131 -16.76 -5.32 -6.21
N TRP A 132 -15.82 -5.93 -6.94
CA TRP A 132 -15.57 -7.37 -6.87
C TRP A 132 -15.13 -7.78 -5.45
N MET A 133 -14.18 -7.08 -4.82
CA MET A 133 -13.75 -7.37 -3.45
C MET A 133 -14.92 -7.30 -2.47
N ARG A 134 -15.80 -6.31 -2.62
CA ARG A 134 -17.02 -6.18 -1.80
C ARG A 134 -17.98 -7.36 -2.01
N ALA A 135 -18.18 -7.79 -3.25
CA ALA A 135 -19.02 -8.93 -3.57
C ALA A 135 -18.42 -10.22 -2.98
N HIS A 136 -17.13 -10.46 -3.19
CA HIS A 136 -16.38 -11.58 -2.60
C HIS A 136 -16.54 -11.63 -1.09
N ASN A 137 -16.31 -10.52 -0.38
CA ASN A 137 -16.41 -10.45 1.07
C ASN A 137 -17.83 -10.64 1.62
N ARG A 138 -18.85 -10.26 0.85
CA ARG A 138 -20.26 -10.53 1.19
C ARG A 138 -20.52 -12.03 1.17
N ASP A 139 -20.04 -12.69 0.13
CA ASP A 139 -20.36 -14.08 -0.16
C ASP A 139 -19.42 -15.06 0.59
N ASN A 140 -18.30 -14.55 1.11
CA ASN A 140 -17.28 -15.33 1.84
C ASN A 140 -16.92 -14.66 3.18
N PRO A 141 -17.85 -14.65 4.17
CA PRO A 141 -17.64 -13.94 5.43
C PRO A 141 -16.44 -14.45 6.26
N GLU A 142 -16.07 -15.72 6.09
CA GLU A 142 -14.94 -16.36 6.78
C GLU A 142 -13.59 -16.16 6.06
N ASN A 143 -13.58 -15.69 4.81
CA ASN A 143 -12.37 -15.50 4.01
C ASN A 143 -12.41 -14.15 3.27
N LYS A 144 -12.50 -13.09 4.06
CA LYS A 144 -12.52 -11.72 3.55
C LYS A 144 -11.14 -11.27 3.10
N VAL A 145 -11.12 -10.43 2.07
CA VAL A 145 -9.96 -9.69 1.62
C VAL A 145 -10.05 -8.23 2.07
N GLU A 146 -9.00 -7.75 2.74
CA GLU A 146 -8.87 -6.35 3.14
C GLU A 146 -8.23 -5.49 2.04
N PHE A 147 -8.61 -4.21 1.98
CA PHE A 147 -7.99 -3.20 1.12
C PHE A 147 -7.05 -2.33 1.96
N VAL A 148 -5.76 -2.31 1.63
CA VAL A 148 -4.72 -1.67 2.44
C VAL A 148 -3.88 -0.73 1.57
N GLY A 149 -3.47 0.40 2.12
CA GLY A 149 -2.57 1.35 1.49
C GLY A 149 -1.22 1.30 2.18
N PHE A 150 -0.12 1.43 1.43
CA PHE A 150 1.23 1.39 2.02
C PHE A 150 2.07 2.63 1.69
N ASP A 151 1.55 3.56 0.88
CA ASP A 151 2.28 4.78 0.57
C ASP A 151 2.17 5.81 1.72
N MET A 152 3.11 6.74 1.76
CA MET A 152 3.33 7.74 2.81
C MET A 152 3.63 9.12 2.23
N GLN A 153 3.03 9.44 1.07
CA GLN A 153 3.23 10.75 0.45
C GLN A 153 2.56 11.87 1.25
N ASP A 154 1.31 11.70 1.66
CA ASP A 154 0.58 12.74 2.39
C ASP A 154 0.58 12.46 3.91
N PRO A 155 1.21 13.32 4.74
CA PRO A 155 1.25 13.15 6.19
C PRO A 155 0.00 13.68 6.90
N GLN A 156 -0.93 14.37 6.23
CA GLN A 156 -2.05 15.06 6.88
C GLN A 156 -2.92 14.12 7.71
N LEU A 157 -3.43 13.04 7.12
CA LEU A 157 -4.26 12.07 7.81
C LEU A 157 -3.51 11.36 8.97
N PRO A 158 -2.24 10.93 8.79
CA PRO A 158 -1.44 10.43 9.91
C PRO A 158 -1.28 11.43 11.06
N ILE A 159 -1.04 12.71 10.75
CA ILE A 159 -0.91 13.77 11.76
C ILE A 159 -2.25 13.96 12.48
N ASP A 160 -3.35 14.13 11.74
CA ASP A 160 -4.67 14.34 12.32
C ASP A 160 -5.10 13.15 13.19
N SER A 161 -4.82 11.91 12.75
CA SER A 161 -5.09 10.72 13.54
C SER A 161 -4.21 10.60 14.80
N LEU A 162 -2.94 11.03 14.74
CA LEU A 162 -2.06 11.05 15.92
C LEU A 162 -2.55 12.08 16.93
N LEU A 163 -2.89 13.30 16.49
CA LEU A 163 -3.35 14.37 17.36
C LEU A 163 -4.66 13.99 18.07
N ALA A 164 -5.62 13.41 17.34
CA ALA A 164 -6.86 12.91 17.93
C ALA A 164 -6.61 11.79 18.96
N PHE A 165 -5.64 10.90 18.71
CA PHE A 165 -5.26 9.90 19.71
C PHE A 165 -4.64 10.54 20.96
N LEU A 166 -3.75 11.53 20.80
CA LEU A 166 -3.09 12.19 21.92
C LEU A 166 -4.06 12.99 22.78
N GLU A 167 -5.06 13.65 22.17
CA GLU A 167 -6.11 14.37 22.90
C GLU A 167 -6.80 13.49 23.94
N ASP A 168 -7.17 12.27 23.55
CA ASP A 168 -7.84 11.31 24.44
C ASP A 168 -6.90 10.58 25.40
N TYR A 169 -5.72 10.19 24.92
CA TYR A 169 -4.91 9.14 25.56
C TYR A 169 -3.67 9.67 26.29
N ALA A 170 -3.11 10.78 25.82
CA ALA A 170 -1.90 11.40 26.38
C ALA A 170 -1.91 12.92 26.12
N PRO A 171 -2.88 13.65 26.70
CA PRO A 171 -3.10 15.07 26.41
C PRO A 171 -1.88 15.94 26.76
N GLU A 172 -0.99 15.47 27.64
CA GLU A 172 0.26 16.15 27.96
C GLU A 172 1.24 16.23 26.78
N LEU A 173 1.13 15.33 25.80
CA LEU A 173 1.95 15.34 24.59
C LEU A 173 1.32 16.13 23.44
N LEU A 174 0.03 16.46 23.52
CA LEU A 174 -0.68 17.11 22.42
C LEU A 174 -0.08 18.49 22.08
N PRO A 175 0.13 19.43 23.03
CA PRO A 175 0.71 20.74 22.70
C PRO A 175 2.11 20.69 22.05
N PRO A 176 3.11 19.95 22.57
CA PRO A 176 4.41 19.89 21.93
C PRO A 176 4.37 19.18 20.57
N VAL A 177 3.53 18.15 20.40
CA VAL A 177 3.41 17.44 19.12
C VAL A 177 2.70 18.28 18.06
N ASP A 178 1.58 18.95 18.40
CA ASP A 178 0.89 19.85 17.46
C ASP A 178 1.82 21.00 17.05
N SER A 179 2.54 21.62 17.99
CA SER A 179 3.49 22.69 17.68
C SER A 179 4.57 22.25 16.68
N LEU A 180 5.08 21.03 16.79
CA LEU A 180 6.12 20.51 15.90
C LEU A 180 5.58 20.20 14.49
N LEU A 181 4.35 19.67 14.40
CA LEU A 181 3.77 19.16 13.15
C LEU A 181 2.89 20.16 12.42
N LYS A 182 2.33 21.16 13.10
CA LYS A 182 1.39 22.11 12.51
C LYS A 182 1.93 22.81 11.25
N PRO A 183 3.18 23.32 11.21
CA PRO A 183 3.74 23.91 9.99
C PRO A 183 3.82 22.91 8.83
N TYR A 184 4.15 21.65 9.14
CA TYR A 184 4.26 20.60 8.14
C TYR A 184 2.88 20.21 7.59
N ARG A 185 1.90 20.01 8.47
CA ARG A 185 0.50 19.72 8.11
C ARG A 185 -0.10 20.83 7.25
N GLU A 186 0.10 22.09 7.64
CA GLU A 186 -0.47 23.23 6.95
C GLU A 186 0.15 23.45 5.56
N ALA A 187 1.45 23.20 5.40
CA ALA A 187 2.10 23.24 4.10
C ALA A 187 1.50 22.23 3.10
N TRP A 188 1.02 21.07 3.56
CA TRP A 188 0.30 20.12 2.70
C TRP A 188 -1.11 20.59 2.37
N ARG A 189 -1.87 21.09 3.36
CA ARG A 189 -3.22 21.65 3.16
C ARG A 189 -3.23 22.77 2.12
N GLN A 190 -2.20 23.63 2.16
CA GLN A 190 -2.04 24.76 1.25
C GLN A 190 -1.35 24.38 -0.07
N GLN A 191 -1.05 23.10 -0.31
CA GLN A 191 -0.30 22.63 -1.49
C GLN A 191 1.08 23.29 -1.66
N TYR A 192 1.64 23.83 -0.58
CA TYR A 192 2.92 24.53 -0.57
C TYR A 192 4.11 23.57 -0.44
N TYR A 193 3.92 22.38 0.16
CA TYR A 193 5.03 21.45 0.43
C TYR A 193 5.94 21.15 -0.79
N PRO A 194 5.42 20.87 -2.01
CA PRO A 194 6.27 20.60 -3.17
C PRO A 194 7.11 21.80 -3.64
N ALA A 195 6.65 23.02 -3.36
CA ALA A 195 7.30 24.27 -3.76
C ALA A 195 8.20 24.85 -2.65
N ALA A 196 8.12 24.32 -1.43
CA ALA A 196 8.92 24.80 -0.31
C ALA A 196 10.42 24.53 -0.51
N PRO A 197 11.31 25.47 -0.14
CA PRO A 197 12.75 25.25 -0.20
C PRO A 197 13.18 24.02 0.62
N ASP A 198 14.23 23.34 0.17
CA ASP A 198 14.76 22.11 0.80
C ASP A 198 15.08 22.30 2.27
N SER A 199 15.62 23.46 2.65
CA SER A 199 15.90 23.80 4.05
C SER A 199 14.63 23.87 4.91
N ILE A 200 13.52 24.36 4.36
CA ILE A 200 12.22 24.38 5.04
C ILE A 200 11.68 22.94 5.17
N ARG A 201 11.71 22.18 4.07
CA ARG A 201 11.27 20.78 4.05
C ARG A 201 12.06 19.94 5.06
N GLN A 202 13.37 20.16 5.15
CA GLN A 202 14.24 19.48 6.10
C GLN A 202 13.86 19.77 7.56
N ARG A 203 13.52 21.02 7.90
CA ARG A 203 13.06 21.37 9.25
C ARG A 203 11.77 20.64 9.64
N TRP A 204 10.82 20.51 8.72
CA TRP A 204 9.60 19.74 8.97
C TRP A 204 9.90 18.25 9.22
N LEU A 205 10.86 17.70 8.49
CA LEU A 205 11.32 16.32 8.67
C LEU A 205 12.13 16.13 9.95
N ASP A 206 12.88 17.15 10.41
CA ASP A 206 13.54 17.15 11.72
C ASP A 206 12.52 17.15 12.85
N ASN A 207 11.48 17.99 12.75
CA ASN A 207 10.38 18.00 13.71
C ASN A 207 9.65 16.65 13.78
N ALA A 208 9.42 16.00 12.64
CA ALA A 208 8.85 14.65 12.59
C ALA A 208 9.71 13.61 13.33
N VAL A 209 11.04 13.75 13.32
CA VAL A 209 11.95 12.90 14.11
C VAL A 209 11.78 13.14 15.61
N GLU A 210 11.67 14.39 16.04
CA GLU A 210 11.44 14.71 17.45
C GLU A 210 10.10 14.15 17.94
N VAL A 211 9.04 14.25 17.13
CA VAL A 211 7.76 13.60 17.45
C VAL A 211 7.90 12.09 17.55
N TRP A 212 8.62 11.45 16.61
CA TRP A 212 8.89 10.01 16.70
C TRP A 212 9.57 9.64 18.01
N LYS A 213 10.57 10.40 18.46
CA LYS A 213 11.26 10.16 19.75
C LYS A 213 10.30 10.31 20.94
N LEU A 214 9.44 11.33 20.94
CA LEU A 214 8.47 11.58 22.01
C LEU A 214 7.45 10.44 22.10
N VAL A 215 6.85 10.05 20.97
CA VAL A 215 5.78 9.06 20.92
C VAL A 215 6.31 7.64 21.07
N SER A 216 7.39 7.24 20.39
CA SER A 216 7.90 5.85 20.45
C SER A 216 8.31 5.43 21.85
N ARG A 217 9.02 6.30 22.60
CA ARG A 217 9.41 6.04 23.99
C ARG A 217 8.21 5.81 24.92
N LYS A 218 7.11 6.53 24.70
CA LYS A 218 5.88 6.39 25.49
C LYS A 218 5.03 5.22 24.99
N GLY A 219 5.06 4.96 23.70
CA GLY A 219 4.33 3.89 23.01
C GLY A 219 4.62 2.51 23.58
N GLU A 220 5.87 2.17 23.86
CA GLU A 220 6.22 0.89 24.50
C GLU A 220 5.56 0.74 25.89
N ARG A 221 5.50 1.83 26.65
CA ARG A 221 4.84 1.87 27.95
C ARG A 221 3.32 1.83 27.83
N TRP A 222 2.74 2.44 26.78
CA TRP A 222 1.32 2.36 26.50
C TRP A 222 0.91 0.94 26.10
N LEU A 223 1.68 0.28 25.23
CA LEU A 223 1.43 -1.09 24.80
C LEU A 223 1.49 -2.09 25.95
N SER A 224 2.44 -1.94 26.88
CA SER A 224 2.54 -2.83 28.05
C SER A 224 1.44 -2.60 29.09
N ARG A 225 0.76 -1.45 29.06
CA ARG A 225 -0.35 -1.12 29.97
C ARG A 225 -1.72 -1.40 29.38
N ALA A 226 -1.84 -1.47 28.06
CA ALA A 226 -3.10 -1.71 27.38
C ALA A 226 -3.68 -3.06 27.80
N ARG A 227 -4.90 -3.05 28.34
CA ARG A 227 -5.55 -4.26 28.88
C ARG A 227 -6.52 -4.88 27.88
N MET A 228 -7.08 -4.05 27.01
CA MET A 228 -8.07 -4.46 26.02
C MET A 228 -7.43 -4.57 24.63
N PRO A 229 -7.81 -5.56 23.80
CA PRO A 229 -7.34 -5.64 22.42
C PRO A 229 -7.62 -4.38 21.60
N SER A 230 -8.77 -3.73 21.81
CA SER A 230 -9.15 -2.48 21.15
C SER A 230 -8.25 -1.30 21.53
N GLU A 231 -7.88 -1.20 22.81
CA GLU A 231 -6.94 -0.20 23.32
C GLU A 231 -5.54 -0.42 22.75
N LYS A 232 -5.04 -1.67 22.81
CA LYS A 232 -3.75 -2.04 22.22
C LYS A 232 -3.69 -1.66 20.74
N LYS A 233 -4.76 -1.94 19.99
CA LYS A 233 -4.88 -1.56 18.58
C LYS A 233 -4.81 -0.04 18.38
N ARG A 234 -5.51 0.77 19.20
CA ARG A 234 -5.43 2.24 19.13
C ARG A 234 -3.99 2.72 19.32
N VAL A 235 -3.28 2.18 20.30
CA VAL A 235 -1.87 2.51 20.58
C VAL A 235 -0.97 2.11 19.41
N GLU A 236 -1.13 0.91 18.85
CA GLU A 236 -0.37 0.43 17.68
C GLU A 236 -0.55 1.36 16.48
N TRP A 237 -1.80 1.79 16.21
CA TRP A 237 -2.08 2.75 15.14
C TRP A 237 -1.48 4.13 15.38
N ALA A 238 -1.48 4.63 16.62
CA ALA A 238 -0.81 5.89 16.94
C ALA A 238 0.71 5.81 16.68
N ILE A 239 1.35 4.71 17.07
CA ILE A 239 2.79 4.48 16.80
C ILE A 239 3.03 4.36 15.29
N GLN A 240 2.20 3.60 14.57
CA GLN A 240 2.31 3.42 13.13
C GLN A 240 2.13 4.75 12.37
N ASN A 241 1.13 5.56 12.73
CA ASN A 241 0.91 6.87 12.12
C ASN A 241 2.10 7.80 12.38
N THR A 242 2.67 7.76 13.58
CA THR A 242 3.92 8.48 13.86
C THR A 242 5.07 7.99 12.99
N ARG A 243 5.17 6.68 12.76
CA ARG A 243 6.19 6.08 11.89
C ARG A 243 6.05 6.54 10.44
N VAL A 244 4.82 6.63 9.92
CA VAL A 244 4.51 7.15 8.58
C VAL A 244 5.00 8.60 8.44
N ILE A 245 4.69 9.45 9.44
CA ILE A 245 5.15 10.86 9.48
C ILE A 245 6.69 10.94 9.46
N PHE A 246 7.36 10.07 10.21
CA PHE A 246 8.82 10.00 10.31
C PHE A 246 9.52 9.46 9.05
N LEU A 247 9.02 8.38 8.45
CA LEU A 247 9.72 7.62 7.40
C LEU A 247 9.96 8.45 6.13
N LYS A 248 9.14 9.49 5.88
CA LYS A 248 9.35 10.43 4.77
C LYS A 248 10.75 11.06 4.75
N ARG A 249 11.38 11.25 5.92
CA ARG A 249 12.77 11.76 5.99
C ARG A 249 13.78 10.82 5.33
N ARG A 250 13.64 9.51 5.55
CA ARG A 250 14.60 8.52 5.04
C ARG A 250 14.60 8.47 3.51
N ASN A 251 13.45 8.72 2.88
CA ASN A 251 13.31 8.73 1.42
C ASN A 251 13.92 9.97 0.75
N ASN A 252 14.04 11.11 1.45
CA ASN A 252 14.63 12.32 0.87
C ASN A 252 16.17 12.34 0.87
N ASN A 253 16.83 11.62 1.79
CA ASN A 253 18.29 11.66 1.97
C ASN A 253 19.06 10.51 1.28
N ARG A 254 18.37 9.64 0.54
CA ARG A 254 19.02 8.64 -0.33
C ARG A 254 18.48 8.82 -1.76
N ILE A 255 19.34 8.54 -2.75
CA ILE A 255 18.92 8.21 -4.13
C ILE A 255 17.66 7.34 -4.02
N LYS A 256 16.66 7.60 -4.88
CA LYS A 256 15.34 6.93 -5.05
C LYS A 256 15.41 5.38 -5.09
N SER A 257 16.06 4.77 -4.11
CA SER A 257 16.01 3.37 -3.80
C SER A 257 14.73 3.22 -3.00
N ILE A 258 13.87 2.35 -3.49
CA ILE A 258 12.62 1.96 -2.87
C ILE A 258 12.98 1.23 -1.57
N GLN A 259 13.37 2.00 -0.56
CA GLN A 259 12.96 1.73 0.80
C GLN A 259 11.68 2.52 1.03
N CYS A 260 10.66 2.30 0.18
CA CYS A 260 9.33 2.08 0.76
C CYS A 260 9.62 1.14 1.91
N GLY A 261 9.46 1.61 3.15
CA GLY A 261 9.67 0.78 4.30
C GLY A 261 8.74 -0.39 4.10
N ILE A 262 9.27 -1.50 3.56
CA ILE A 262 8.62 -2.79 3.53
C ILE A 262 8.18 -2.89 4.96
N ILE A 263 6.87 -2.82 5.11
CA ILE A 263 6.09 -3.32 6.21
C ILE A 263 7.05 -4.00 7.19
N SER A 264 7.64 -3.23 8.09
CA SER A 264 8.16 -3.76 9.32
C SER A 264 6.94 -3.78 10.22
N VAL A 265 5.91 -4.49 9.73
CA VAL A 265 5.15 -5.40 10.57
C VAL A 265 6.23 -6.32 11.04
N SER A 266 6.61 -6.10 12.28
CA SER A 266 7.29 -7.15 13.00
C SER A 266 6.42 -8.39 12.80
N LEU A 267 6.91 -9.35 12.03
CA LEU A 267 6.42 -10.73 11.99
C LEU A 267 6.70 -11.40 13.36
N HIS A 268 6.60 -10.66 14.47
CA HIS A 268 6.29 -11.18 15.78
C HIS A 268 4.79 -11.45 15.81
N GLN A 269 4.39 -12.56 15.17
CA GLN A 269 3.22 -13.42 15.36
C GLN A 269 1.88 -12.86 15.94
N ASN A 270 1.63 -11.56 16.08
CA ASN A 270 0.46 -11.02 16.78
C ASN A 270 0.24 -9.51 16.60
N GLN A 271 0.72 -8.86 15.53
CA GLN A 271 0.69 -7.39 15.41
C GLN A 271 0.41 -6.86 13.99
N LEU A 272 -0.80 -7.14 13.54
CA LEU A 272 -1.69 -6.31 12.72
C LEU A 272 -3.08 -6.96 12.90
N SER A 273 -4.17 -6.20 12.93
CA SER A 273 -5.49 -6.86 12.78
C SER A 273 -5.72 -7.44 11.39
N VAL A 274 -4.75 -7.27 10.49
CA VAL A 274 -4.62 -8.07 9.29
C VAL A 274 -4.12 -9.46 9.75
N GLN A 275 -5.03 -10.35 10.16
CA GLN A 275 -4.78 -11.79 10.18
C GLN A 275 -4.68 -12.32 8.73
N ALA A 276 -3.93 -11.63 7.86
CA ALA A 276 -3.77 -12.09 6.50
C ALA A 276 -2.71 -13.17 6.48
N ASN A 277 -3.14 -14.38 6.11
CA ASN A 277 -2.22 -15.48 5.85
C ASN A 277 -1.29 -15.16 4.67
N ARG A 278 -1.77 -14.38 3.69
CA ARG A 278 -1.02 -13.95 2.50
C ARG A 278 -1.49 -12.61 1.95
N ILE A 279 -0.55 -11.82 1.41
CA ILE A 279 -0.77 -10.45 0.93
C ILE A 279 -0.38 -10.37 -0.55
N LEU A 280 -1.23 -9.73 -1.35
CA LEU A 280 -0.90 -9.30 -2.71
C LEU A 280 -0.73 -7.78 -2.74
N LEU A 281 0.37 -7.32 -3.31
CA LEU A 281 0.86 -5.96 -3.27
C LEU A 281 0.98 -5.42 -4.70
N LEU A 282 0.36 -4.28 -5.01
CA LEU A 282 0.59 -3.55 -6.25
C LEU A 282 1.68 -2.50 -6.04
N ILE A 283 2.74 -2.59 -6.82
CA ILE A 283 3.89 -1.67 -6.76
C ILE A 283 4.11 -1.05 -8.14
N PHE A 284 4.45 0.23 -8.19
CA PHE A 284 5.00 0.85 -9.38
C PHE A 284 6.53 0.74 -9.42
N PHE A 285 7.07 0.34 -10.58
CA PHE A 285 8.51 0.37 -10.82
C PHE A 285 8.85 1.59 -11.69
N TYR A 286 9.67 2.50 -11.16
CA TYR A 286 10.37 3.48 -12.00
C TYR A 286 11.52 2.76 -12.73
N PRO A 287 11.53 2.67 -14.08
CA PRO A 287 12.75 2.32 -14.80
C PRO A 287 13.79 3.45 -14.63
N PRO A 288 15.10 3.15 -14.51
CA PRO A 288 15.76 1.86 -14.66
C PRO A 288 16.30 1.35 -13.31
N LEU A 289 15.45 0.81 -12.45
CA LEU A 289 15.93 -0.04 -11.36
C LEU A 289 15.74 -1.50 -11.76
N ILE A 290 16.79 -2.03 -12.41
CA ILE A 290 16.96 -3.47 -12.62
C ILE A 290 17.06 -4.10 -11.24
N PHE A 291 16.01 -4.81 -10.82
CA PHE A 291 16.12 -5.77 -9.72
C PHE A 291 16.82 -7.01 -10.27
N SER A 292 18.11 -7.17 -9.97
CA SER A 292 18.77 -8.47 -10.03
C SER A 292 18.26 -9.31 -8.87
N GLY A 293 17.16 -10.04 -9.08
CA GLY A 293 16.59 -10.93 -8.08
C GLY A 293 15.42 -11.73 -8.63
N PHE A 294 15.75 -12.94 -9.10
CA PHE A 294 14.85 -14.03 -9.51
C PHE A 294 14.02 -13.82 -10.79
N ILE A 295 14.70 -14.03 -11.92
CA ILE A 295 14.10 -14.74 -13.07
C ILE A 295 14.18 -16.23 -12.74
N ILE A 296 13.07 -16.86 -12.37
CA ILE A 296 12.76 -18.29 -12.62
C ILE A 296 11.24 -18.42 -12.76
#